data_AF-A0AA35WFY5-F1
#
_entry.id   AF-A0AA35WFY5-F1
#
_cell.length_a   1.000
_cell.length_b   1.000
_cell.length_c   1.000
_cell.angle_alpha   90.00
_cell.angle_beta   90.00
_cell.angle_gamma   90.00
#
_symmetry.space_group_name_H-M   'P 1'
#
loop_
_entity.id
_entity.type
_entity.pdbx_description
1 polymer ?
#
loop_
_entity_poly.entity_id
_entity_poly.type
_entity_poly.pdbx_seq_one_letter_code
_entity_poly.pdbx_strand_id
1 'polypeptide(L)' 'MEEGEGTEETTFVIEEVKQIIQESVENILGAASYQNNKVNQWTSGVVEQCLNNLTKLGKPFKYIGEG' A
#
# COMPACT_ATOMS: atom_id res chain seq x y z
N MET A 1 8.77 -22.85 -27.24
CA MET A 1 9.62 -22.25 -26.21
C MET A 1 8.64 -21.62 -25.24
N GLU A 2 8.25 -22.37 -24.22
CA GLU A 2 7.47 -21.84 -23.09
C GLU A 2 8.48 -21.08 -22.24
N GLU A 3 8.66 -19.79 -22.55
CA GLU A 3 9.52 -18.89 -21.81
C GLU A 3 8.67 -17.74 -21.28
N GLY A 4 8.45 -17.73 -19.96
CA GLY A 4 8.26 -16.47 -19.25
C GLY A 4 7.03 -16.28 -18.36
N GLU A 5 6.17 -17.27 -18.11
CA GLU A 5 5.00 -17.06 -17.21
C GLU A 5 5.35 -16.97 -15.70
N GLY A 6 6.63 -16.87 -15.33
CA GLY A 6 7.08 -16.80 -13.92
C GLY A 6 7.57 -15.42 -13.47
N THR A 7 7.74 -14.44 -14.37
CA THR A 7 8.36 -13.16 -14.03
C THR A 7 7.39 -12.09 -13.52
N GLU A 8 6.09 -12.22 -13.80
CA GLU A 8 5.09 -11.21 -13.41
C GLU A 8 4.72 -11.29 -11.92
N GLU A 9 4.67 -12.50 -11.36
CA GLU A 9 4.30 -12.75 -9.95
C GLU A 9 5.40 -12.34 -8.96
N THR A 10 6.65 -12.32 -9.42
CA THR A 10 7.84 -11.87 -8.66
C THR A 10 8.33 -10.48 -9.06
N THR A 11 7.62 -9.76 -9.93
CA THR A 11 7.95 -8.38 -10.26
C THR A 11 7.30 -7.42 -9.27
N PHE A 12 8.14 -6.70 -8.53
CA PHE A 12 7.71 -5.60 -7.69
C PHE A 12 7.33 -4.41 -8.58
N VAL A 13 6.03 -4.21 -8.80
CA VAL A 13 5.51 -3.12 -9.64
C VAL A 13 5.39 -1.87 -8.77
N ILE A 14 6.39 -0.99 -8.84
CA ILE A 14 6.41 0.26 -8.06
C ILE A 14 5.17 1.12 -8.33
N GLU A 15 4.64 1.10 -9.55
CA GLU A 15 3.46 1.89 -9.94
C GLU A 15 2.20 1.41 -9.22
N GLU A 16 1.98 0.10 -9.13
CA GLU A 16 0.90 -0.53 -8.38
C GLU A 16 0.98 -0.17 -6.89
N VAL A 17 2.19 -0.24 -6.32
CA VAL A 17 2.45 0.15 -4.93
C VAL A 17 2.16 1.63 -4.70
N LYS A 18 2.58 2.51 -5.63
CA LYS A 18 2.28 3.94 -5.57
C LYS A 18 0.78 4.22 -5.63
N GLN A 19 0.04 3.53 -6.49
CA GLN A 19 -1.41 3.65 -6.57
C GLN A 19 -2.08 3.23 -5.25
N ILE A 20 -1.65 2.12 -4.66
CA ILE A 20 -2.14 1.66 -3.34
C ILE A 20 -1.88 2.70 -2.25
N ILE A 21 -0.68 3.29 -2.22
CA ILE A 21 -0.33 4.31 -1.22
C ILE A 21 -1.19 5.57 -1.42
N GLN A 22 -1.33 6.05 -2.66
CA GLN A 22 -2.15 7.22 -2.96
C GLN A 22 -3.61 6.99 -2.56
N GLU A 23 -4.18 5.85 -2.93
CA GLU A 23 -5.56 5.49 -2.57
C GLU A 23 -5.72 5.39 -1.05
N SER A 24 -4.76 4.78 -0.34
CA SER A 24 -4.80 4.65 1.12
C SER A 24 -4.74 6.02 1.80
N VAL A 25 -3.87 6.91 1.33
CA VAL A 25 -3.75 8.29 1.81
C VAL A 25 -5.04 9.06 1.55
N GLU A 26 -5.59 9.01 0.34
CA GLU A 26 -6.84 9.68 -0.01
C GLU A 26 -8.04 9.11 0.75
N ASN A 27 -8.07 7.80 1.01
CA ASN A 27 -9.13 7.16 1.77
C ASN A 27 -9.16 7.64 3.23
N ILE A 28 -7.99 7.77 3.86
CA ILE A 28 -7.87 8.15 5.27
C ILE A 28 -7.92 9.67 5.47
N LEU A 29 -7.24 10.44 4.60
CA LEU A 29 -7.05 11.88 4.73
C LEU A 29 -7.89 12.71 3.76
N GLY A 30 -8.35 12.15 2.64
CA GLY A 30 -9.02 12.92 1.57
C GLY A 30 -10.33 13.57 1.99
N ALA A 31 -11.01 13.04 3.01
CA ALA A 31 -12.19 13.65 3.63
C ALA A 31 -11.91 14.28 5.00
N ALA A 32 -10.66 14.22 5.48
CA ALA A 32 -10.30 14.60 6.83
C ALA A 32 -9.69 16.02 6.87
N SER A 33 -10.40 16.97 7.47
CA SER A 33 -9.83 18.28 7.79
C SER A 33 -8.67 18.11 8.77
N TYR A 34 -7.58 18.86 8.60
CA TYR A 34 -6.39 18.76 9.46
C TYR A 34 -6.74 18.84 10.96
N GLN A 35 -6.41 17.79 11.71
CA GLN A 35 -6.63 17.67 13.14
C GLN A 35 -5.41 16.98 13.76
N ASN A 36 -4.60 17.73 14.49
CA ASN A 36 -3.36 17.21 15.08
C ASN A 36 -3.58 15.95 15.96
N ASN A 37 -4.67 15.92 16.72
CA ASN A 37 -5.03 14.76 17.57
C ASN A 37 -5.32 13.48 16.76
N LYS A 38 -5.74 13.62 15.50
CA LYS A 38 -6.03 12.47 14.62
C LYS A 38 -4.85 12.08 13.75
N VAL A 39 -3.77 12.87 13.69
CA VAL A 39 -2.59 12.56 12.87
C VAL A 39 -2.04 11.18 13.21
N ASN A 40 -1.93 10.84 14.50
CA ASN A 40 -1.40 9.53 14.90
C ASN A 40 -2.30 8.36 14.44
N GLN A 41 -3.62 8.56 14.48
CA GLN A 41 -4.61 7.60 13.98
C GLN A 41 -4.58 7.50 12.46
N TRP A 42 -4.42 8.61 11.75
CA TRP A 42 -4.32 8.63 10.29
C TRP A 42 -3.02 7.98 9.82
N THR A 43 -1.88 8.27 10.44
CA THR A 43 -0.61 7.60 10.11
C THR A 43 -0.75 6.10 10.27
N SER A 44 -1.29 5.64 11.41
CA SER A 44 -1.54 4.21 11.66
C SER A 44 -2.48 3.62 10.61
N GLY A 45 -3.60 4.30 10.32
CA GLY A 45 -4.59 3.84 9.35
C GLY A 45 -4.06 3.80 7.91
N VAL A 46 -3.24 4.76 7.50
CA VAL A 46 -2.60 4.79 6.18
C VAL A 46 -1.64 3.62 6.04
N VAL A 47 -0.78 3.40 7.04
CA VAL A 47 0.19 2.29 7.03
C VAL A 47 -0.54 0.94 6.98
N GLU A 48 -1.56 0.77 7.80
CA GLU A 48 -2.35 -0.46 7.86
C GLU A 48 -3.09 -0.72 6.54
N GLN A 49 -3.69 0.30 5.93
CA GLN A 49 -4.34 0.15 4.63
C GLN A 49 -3.37 -0.13 3.49
N CYS A 50 -2.21 0.53 3.47
CA CYS A 50 -1.16 0.22 2.50
C CYS A 50 -0.73 -1.24 2.62
N LEU A 51 -0.42 -1.71 3.84
CA LEU A 51 0.00 -3.08 4.08
C LEU A 51 -1.09 -4.09 3.71
N ASN A 52 -2.34 -3.83 4.08
CA ASN A 52 -3.47 -4.70 3.76
C ASN A 52 -3.63 -4.86 2.24
N ASN A 53 -3.62 -3.75 1.50
CA ASN A 53 -3.72 -3.77 0.04
C ASN A 53 -2.50 -4.41 -0.63
N LEU A 54 -1.29 -4.18 -0.10
CA LEU A 54 -0.08 -4.84 -0.57
C LEU A 54 -0.13 -6.36 -0.35
N THR A 55 -0.64 -6.80 0.80
CA THR A 55 -0.76 -8.23 1.12
C THR A 55 -1.80 -8.92 0.24
N LYS A 56 -2.86 -8.21 -0.18
CA LYS A 56 -3.87 -8.72 -1.13
C LYS A 56 -3.32 -8.98 -2.53
N LEU A 57 -2.19 -8.39 -2.90
CA LEU A 57 -1.53 -8.69 -4.17
C LEU A 57 -1.04 -10.14 -4.24
N GLY A 58 -0.97 -10.85 -3.11
CA GLY A 58 -0.59 -12.26 -3.06
C GLY A 58 0.86 -12.52 -3.45
N LYS A 59 1.65 -11.47 -3.67
CA LYS A 59 3.04 -11.58 -4.08
C LYS A 59 3.90 -12.02 -2.88
N PRO A 60 4.90 -12.90 -3.08
CA PRO A 60 5.74 -13.45 -2.01
C PRO A 60 6.78 -12.43 -1.51
N PHE A 61 6.34 -11.22 -1.16
CA PHE A 61 7.17 -10.14 -0.62
C PHE A 61 6.89 -9.90 0.86
N LYS A 62 7.90 -9.39 1.55
CA LYS A 62 7.76 -8.89 2.92
C LYS A 62 7.55 -7.37 2.87
N TYR A 63 6.32 -6.92 3.12
CA TYR A 63 5.99 -5.51 3.21
C TYR A 63 6.28 -5.00 4.63
N ILE A 64 7.00 -3.88 4.75
CA ILE A 64 7.31 -3.23 6.03
C ILE A 64 6.77 -1.81 5.96
N GLY A 65 5.94 -1.43 6.93
CA GLY A 65 5.48 -0.06 7.12
C GLY A 65 6.21 0.57 8.31
N GLU A 66 6.78 1.76 8.10
CA GLU A 66 7.28 2.62 9.18
C GLU A 66 6.22 3.69 9.44
N GLY A 67 5.81 3.86 10.69
CA GLY A 67 4.74 4.77 11.13
C GLY A 67 5.15 5.58 12.34
#